data_AF-A0A0D3A0K6-F1
#
_entry.id   AF-A0A0D3A0K6-F1
#
_cell.length_a   1.000
_cell.length_b   1.000
_cell.length_c   1.000
_cell.angle_alpha   90.00
_cell.angle_beta   90.00
_cell.angle_gamma   90.00
#
_symmetry.space_group_name_H-M   'P 1'
#
loop_
_entity.id
_entity.type
_entity.pdbx_description
1 polymer ?
#
loop_
_entity_poly.entity_id
_entity_poly.type
_entity_poly.pdbx_seq_one_letter_code
_entity_poly.pdbx_strand_id
1 'polypeptide(L)'
;MFLDIACFFRSEKADFISSILKSDRVDAAAVMRDLEDKCFLTVSYNRLEMHDLLHTMGKEIGYESSVKREGKRTRLWNPKDIRHVLEQST
;
A
#
# COMPACT_ATOMS: atom_id res chain seq x y z
N MET A 1 6.69 1.52 -1.32
CA MET A 1 5.69 2.42 -1.89
C MET A 1 4.59 1.67 -2.63
N PHE A 2 4.89 0.90 -3.70
CA PHE A 2 3.85 0.13 -4.42
C PHE A 2 3.01 -0.77 -3.50
N LEU A 3 3.65 -1.58 -2.65
CA LEU A 3 2.93 -2.42 -1.68
C LEU A 3 2.19 -1.61 -0.61
N ASP A 4 2.69 -0.43 -0.24
CA ASP A 4 1.99 0.48 0.69
C ASP A 4 0.70 0.99 0.04
N ILE A 5 0.77 1.38 -1.23
CA ILE A 5 -0.38 1.81 -2.03
C ILE A 5 -1.41 0.69 -2.15
N ALA A 6 -0.97 -0.51 -2.55
CA ALA A 6 -1.85 -1.67 -2.71
C ALA A 6 -2.53 -2.09 -1.40
N CYS A 7 -1.83 -1.99 -0.26
CA CYS A 7 -2.36 -2.42 1.03
C CYS A 7 -3.28 -1.38 1.68
N PHE A 8 -2.96 -0.08 1.58
CA PHE A 8 -3.55 0.94 2.45
C PHE A 8 -4.23 2.09 1.74
N PHE A 9 -3.84 2.40 0.50
CA PHE A 9 -4.17 3.70 -0.11
C PHE A 9 -5.02 3.61 -1.37
N ARG A 10 -5.61 2.44 -1.66
CA ARG A 10 -6.61 2.34 -2.73
C ARG A 10 -7.81 3.23 -2.40
N SER A 11 -8.24 3.99 -3.40
CA SER A 11 -9.33 4.97 -3.35
C SER A 11 -9.08 6.16 -2.42
N GLU A 12 -7.89 6.30 -1.84
CA GLU A 12 -7.54 7.43 -0.97
C GLU A 12 -7.15 8.68 -1.75
N LYS A 13 -7.16 9.83 -1.07
CA LYS A 13 -6.84 11.11 -1.70
C LYS A 13 -5.37 11.17 -2.13
N ALA A 14 -5.08 11.51 -3.39
CA ALA A 14 -3.70 11.53 -3.90
C ALA A 14 -2.80 12.55 -3.15
N ASP A 15 -3.35 13.70 -2.77
CA ASP A 15 -2.64 14.69 -1.94
C ASP A 15 -2.32 14.17 -0.53
N PHE A 16 -3.24 13.40 0.05
CA PHE A 16 -3.05 12.79 1.36
C PHE A 16 -1.96 11.72 1.31
N ILE A 17 -2.00 10.87 0.29
CA ILE A 17 -0.98 9.85 0.04
C ILE A 17 0.39 10.51 -0.16
N SER A 18 0.46 11.58 -0.97
CA SER A 18 1.69 12.35 -1.18
C SER A 18 2.25 12.91 0.13
N SER A 19 1.37 13.42 1.00
CA SER A 19 1.76 13.97 2.31
C SER A 19 2.31 12.90 3.25
N ILE A 20 1.66 11.74 3.34
CA ILE A 20 2.08 10.63 4.20
C ILE A 20 3.36 9.98 3.69
N LEU A 21 3.48 9.78 2.38
CA LEU A 21 4.62 9.09 1.77
C LEU A 21 5.79 10.03 1.49
N LYS A 22 5.67 11.33 1.82
CA LYS A 22 6.76 12.29 1.70
C LYS A 22 7.91 11.87 2.59
N SER A 23 9.07 11.62 1.98
CA SER A 23 10.31 11.37 2.72
C SER A 23 11.46 12.13 2.06
N ASP A 24 12.51 12.44 2.83
CA ASP A 24 13.68 13.16 2.32
C ASP A 24 14.41 12.42 1.18
N ARG A 25 14.13 11.12 1.01
CA ARG A 25 14.83 10.24 0.06
C ARG A 25 13.98 9.83 -1.14
N VAL A 26 12.66 10.01 -1.09
CA VAL A 26 11.74 9.53 -2.12
C VAL A 26 10.65 10.58 -2.34
N ASP A 27 10.56 11.09 -3.57
CA ASP A 27 9.44 11.90 -4.04
C ASP A 27 8.25 10.98 -4.37
N ALA A 28 7.30 10.91 -3.44
CA ALA A 28 6.09 10.12 -3.60
C ALA A 28 5.28 10.54 -4.84
N ALA A 29 5.25 11.82 -5.19
CA ALA A 29 4.54 12.31 -6.35
C ALA A 29 5.21 11.81 -7.64
N ALA A 30 6.55 11.81 -7.71
CA ALA A 30 7.27 11.24 -8.85
C ALA A 30 7.00 9.75 -9.01
N VAL A 31 7.07 8.97 -7.94
CA VAL A 31 6.84 7.52 -8.04
C VAL A 31 5.37 7.22 -8.37
N MET A 32 4.40 8.02 -7.93
CA MET A 32 3.01 7.85 -8.37
C MET A 32 2.83 8.14 -9.85
N ARG A 33 3.46 9.21 -10.39
CA ARG A 33 3.46 9.49 -11.84
C ARG A 33 4.08 8.33 -12.64
N ASP A 34 5.23 7.82 -12.20
CA ASP A 34 5.89 6.67 -12.86
C ASP A 34 5.01 5.41 -12.89
N LEU A 35 4.17 5.22 -11.86
CA LEU A 35 3.23 4.10 -11.80
C LEU A 35 2.00 4.34 -12.67
N GLU A 36 1.53 5.60 -12.78
CA GLU A 36 0.46 6.00 -13.70
C GLU A 36 0.89 5.82 -15.16
N ASP A 37 2.11 6.25 -15.52
CA ASP A 37 2.69 6.10 -16.85
C ASP A 37 2.84 4.61 -17.27
N LYS A 38 2.97 3.71 -16.29
CA LYS A 38 3.01 2.26 -16.50
C LYS A 38 1.64 1.60 -16.48
N CYS A 39 0.57 2.39 -16.40
CA CYS A 39 -0.82 1.92 -16.27
C CYS A 39 -1.01 1.03 -15.03
N PHE A 40 -0.25 1.23 -13.95
CA PHE A 40 -0.40 0.46 -12.73
C PHE A 40 -1.44 1.06 -11.78
N LEU A 41 -1.61 2.37 -11.88
CA LEU A 41 -2.60 3.13 -11.13
C LEU A 41 -3.18 4.23 -12.01
N THR A 42 -4.25 4.84 -11.52
CA THR A 42 -4.91 5.98 -12.16
C THR A 42 -5.31 6.95 -11.07
N VAL A 43 -5.11 8.24 -11.31
CA VAL A 43 -5.64 9.28 -10.42
C VAL A 43 -6.86 9.93 -11.07
N SER A 44 -8.02 9.77 -10.43
CA SER A 44 -9.28 10.34 -10.91
C SER A 44 -9.99 11.07 -9.78
N TYR A 45 -10.40 12.34 -10.02
CA TYR A 45 -11.02 13.19 -8.99
C TYR A 45 -10.23 13.24 -7.66
N ASN A 46 -8.90 13.35 -7.76
CA ASN A 46 -7.97 13.30 -6.63
C ASN A 46 -8.03 12.01 -5.81
N ARG A 47 -8.52 10.90 -6.38
CA ARG A 47 -8.49 9.57 -5.77
C ARG A 47 -7.55 8.67 -6.55
N LEU A 48 -6.69 7.97 -5.82
CA LEU A 48 -5.77 7.01 -6.39
C LEU A 48 -6.45 5.65 -6.50
N GLU A 49 -6.58 5.14 -7.71
CA GLU A 49 -7.09 3.81 -8.00
C GLU A 49 -5.96 2.91 -8.50
N MET A 50 -5.96 1.66 -8.07
CA MET A 50 -5.06 0.63 -8.56
C MET A 50 -5.89 -0.45 -9.23
N HIS A 51 -5.45 -0.94 -10.40
CA HIS A 51 -6.12 -2.02 -11.11
C HIS A 51 -6.36 -3.21 -10.19
N ASP A 52 -7.54 -3.84 -10.28
CA ASP A 52 -7.94 -4.93 -9.39
C ASP A 52 -6.93 -6.08 -9.34
N LEU A 53 -6.34 -6.44 -10.48
CA LEU A 53 -5.31 -7.46 -10.58
C LEU A 53 -4.05 -7.07 -9.80
N LEU A 54 -3.55 -5.85 -10.01
CA LEU A 54 -2.34 -5.35 -9.32
C LEU A 54 -2.57 -5.16 -7.83
N HIS A 55 -3.77 -4.71 -7.45
CA HIS A 55 -4.17 -4.57 -6.06
C HIS A 55 -4.23 -5.95 -5.37
N THR A 56 -4.80 -6.96 -6.04
CA THR A 56 -4.86 -8.34 -5.52
C THR A 56 -3.46 -8.93 -5.39
N MET A 57 -2.65 -8.86 -6.46
CA MET A 57 -1.26 -9.33 -6.45
C MET A 57 -0.42 -8.60 -5.39
N GLY A 58 -0.59 -7.28 -5.24
CA GLY A 58 0.12 -6.49 -4.25
C GLY A 58 -0.18 -6.93 -2.81
N LYS A 59 -1.46 -7.24 -2.51
CA LYS A 59 -1.88 -7.76 -1.20
C LYS A 59 -1.34 -9.16 -0.92
N GLU A 60 -1.35 -10.04 -1.92
CA GLU A 60 -0.77 -11.38 -1.81
C GLU A 60 0.74 -11.33 -1.57
N ILE A 61 1.47 -10.52 -2.35
CA ILE A 61 2.91 -10.32 -2.17
C ILE A 61 3.19 -9.76 -0.76
N GLY A 62 2.43 -8.76 -0.33
CA GLY A 62 2.56 -8.18 1.01
C GLY A 62 2.30 -9.20 2.11
N TYR A 63 1.34 -10.09 1.91
CA TYR A 63 1.05 -11.19 2.83
C TYR A 63 2.16 -12.25 2.85
N GLU A 64 2.59 -12.76 1.71
CA GLU A 64 3.64 -13.79 1.62
C GLU A 64 4.97 -13.32 2.20
N SER A 65 5.38 -12.09 1.88
CA SER A 65 6.64 -11.53 2.38
C SER A 65 6.62 -11.35 3.90
N SER A 66 5.43 -11.22 4.50
CA SER A 66 5.23 -11.17 5.95
C SER A 66 5.32 -12.56 6.61
N VAL A 67 4.90 -13.62 5.93
CA VAL A 67 4.96 -15.02 6.43
C VAL A 67 6.38 -15.58 6.35
N LYS A 68 7.11 -15.28 5.27
CA LYS A 68 8.48 -15.78 5.02
C LYS A 68 9.53 -15.26 6.02
N ARG A 69 9.27 -14.15 6.72
CA ARG A 69 10.22 -13.50 7.66
C ARG A 69 10.08 -13.97 9.12
N GLU A 70 9.97 -15.27 9.37
CA GLU A 70 10.02 -15.84 10.74
C GLU A 70 8.91 -15.31 11.67
N GLY A 71 7.64 -15.45 11.26
CA GLY A 71 6.48 -15.18 12.15
C GLY A 71 6.22 -13.71 12.49
N LYS A 72 7.12 -12.80 12.12
CA LYS A 72 6.90 -11.34 12.23
C LYS A 72 6.29 -10.84 10.94
N ARG A 73 4.95 -10.80 10.89
CA ARG A 73 4.22 -10.17 9.79
C ARG A 73 4.63 -8.69 9.71
N THR A 74 5.49 -8.32 8.77
CA THR A 74 5.98 -6.93 8.65
C THR A 74 4.94 -5.96 8.09
N ARG A 75 3.90 -6.47 7.43
CA ARG A 75 2.83 -5.66 6.81
C ARG A 75 1.48 -6.32 7.08
N LEU A 76 0.68 -5.69 7.93
CA LEU A 76 -0.69 -6.10 8.22
C LEU A 76 -1.64 -5.13 7.51
N TRP A 77 -2.48 -5.64 6.61
CA TRP A 77 -3.48 -4.85 5.90
C TRP A 77 -4.91 -5.33 6.16
N ASN A 78 -5.07 -6.58 6.61
CA ASN A 78 -6.37 -7.12 6.97
C ASN A 78 -6.75 -6.62 8.38
N PRO A 79 -7.90 -5.95 8.54
CA PRO A 79 -8.33 -5.44 9.85
C PRO A 79 -8.46 -6.51 10.92
N LYS A 80 -8.83 -7.75 10.56
CA LYS A 80 -8.93 -8.88 11.49
C LYS A 80 -7.55 -9.27 12.01
N ASP A 81 -6.56 -9.33 11.13
CA ASP A 81 -5.18 -9.65 11.50
C ASP A 81 -4.55 -8.53 12.33
N ILE A 82 -4.82 -7.26 11.99
CA ILE A 82 -4.37 -6.10 12.77
C ILE A 82 -4.93 -6.17 14.19
N ARG A 83 -6.26 -6.36 14.32
CA ARG A 83 -6.90 -6.47 15.64
C ARG A 83 -6.33 -7.63 16.46
N HIS A 84 -6.17 -8.81 15.85
CA HIS A 84 -5.62 -9.97 16.53
C HIS A 84 -4.22 -9.71 17.08
N VAL A 85 -3.35 -9.07 16.30
CA VAL A 85 -2.00 -8.69 16.74
C VAL A 85 -2.05 -7.68 17.88
N LEU A 86 -2.91 -6.66 17.80
CA LEU A 86 -3.05 -5.65 18.85
C LEU A 86 -3.58 -6.26 20.17
N GLU A 87 -4.53 -7.19 20.08
CA GLU A 87 -5.09 -7.89 21.25
C GLU A 87 -4.09 -8.85 21.92
N GLN A 88 -3.23 -9.53 21.14
CA GLN A 88 -2.19 -10.43 21.69
C GLN A 88 -0.96 -9.69 22.24
N SER A 89 -0.83 -8.40 21.97
CA SER A 89 0.32 -7.58 22.41
C SER A 89 0.06 -6.84 23.72
N THR A 90 -1.11 -7.05 24.35
CA THR A 90 -1.54 -6.47 25.63
C THR A 90 -1.66 -7.56 26.68
#